data_AF-A0A3B9C3C7-F1
#
_entry.id   AF-A0A3B9C3C7-F1
#
_cell.length_a   1.000
_cell.length_b   1.000
_cell.length_c   1.000
_cell.angle_alpha   90.00
_cell.angle_beta   90.00
_cell.angle_gamma   90.00
#
_symmetry.space_group_name_H-M   'P 1'
#
loop_
_entity.id
_entity.type
_entity.pdbx_description
1 polymer ?
#
loop_
_entity_poly.entity_id
_entity_poly.type
_entity_poly.pdbx_seq_one_letter_code
_entity_poly.pdbx_strand_id
1 'polypeptide(L)'
;AQLQRAATRGNGVQGDEITRNAMQIRSIPLKVNMSQYGIRQMEIRGEVVIHKQKFQEYNQKLIDKGEQPLANARNAASGSLRIKDPLEVGRRNLDAFLYHVSDIVMLENQEMPASFRSHAGLLDMMDSLGFKTSSASTRKYSQIQEVIQYVEQFEAHRDDLPYEIDGMVIKVN
;
A
#
# COMPACT_ATOMS: atom_id res chain seq x y z
N ALA A 1 14.54 -11.79 -4.00
CA ALA A 1 14.01 -11.72 -2.62
C ALA A 1 12.57 -12.24 -2.58
N GLN A 2 12.13 -12.79 -1.46
CA GLN A 2 10.75 -13.27 -1.24
C GLN A 2 10.14 -12.55 -0.05
N LEU A 3 8.81 -12.37 -0.03
CA LEU A 3 8.10 -11.81 1.13
C LEU A 3 8.29 -12.73 2.34
N GLN A 4 9.01 -12.23 3.35
CA GLN A 4 9.30 -12.98 4.59
C GLN A 4 8.27 -12.70 5.68
N ARG A 5 7.87 -11.43 5.83
CA ARG A 5 7.00 -10.99 6.92
C ARG A 5 6.14 -9.81 6.47
N ALA A 6 4.89 -9.78 6.94
CA ALA A 6 4.01 -8.63 6.91
C ALA A 6 3.39 -8.42 8.29
N ALA A 7 3.26 -7.16 8.70
CA ALA A 7 2.65 -6.80 9.97
C ALA A 7 1.73 -5.58 9.80
N THR A 8 0.70 -5.50 10.63
CA THR A 8 -0.08 -4.27 10.77
C THR A 8 0.76 -3.19 11.47
N ARG A 9 0.38 -1.92 11.30
CA ARG A 9 1.06 -0.81 12.01
C ARG A 9 0.91 -0.89 13.52
N GLY A 10 -0.23 -1.38 14.02
CA GLY A 10 -0.57 -1.38 15.44
C GLY A 10 -0.37 0.00 16.09
N ASN A 11 0.42 0.06 17.17
CA ASN A 11 0.75 1.32 17.86
C ASN A 11 2.01 2.03 17.32
N GLY A 12 2.56 1.56 16.20
CA GLY A 12 3.81 2.06 15.60
C GLY A 12 5.08 1.39 16.14
N VAL A 13 5.00 0.67 17.24
CA VAL A 13 6.09 -0.14 17.82
C VAL A 13 5.81 -1.63 17.67
N GLN A 14 4.57 -2.03 17.97
CA GLN A 14 4.07 -3.40 17.88
C GLN A 14 2.77 -3.43 17.08
N GLY A 15 2.66 -4.42 16.21
CA GLY A 15 1.45 -4.73 15.46
C GLY A 15 1.31 -6.22 15.22
N ASP A 16 0.15 -6.61 14.70
CA ASP A 16 -0.18 -8.01 14.44
C ASP A 16 0.59 -8.57 13.24
N GLU A 17 1.09 -9.79 13.38
CA GLU A 17 1.69 -10.59 12.32
C GLU A 17 0.57 -11.05 11.36
N ILE A 18 0.66 -10.68 10.08
CA ILE A 18 -0.38 -10.91 9.07
C ILE A 18 0.18 -11.46 7.76
N THR A 19 1.36 -12.10 7.77
CA THR A 19 2.06 -12.57 6.56
C THR A 19 1.17 -13.44 5.69
N ARG A 20 0.49 -14.43 6.29
CA ARG A 20 -0.39 -15.33 5.55
C ARG A 20 -1.54 -14.61 4.85
N ASN A 21 -2.07 -13.56 5.48
CA ASN A 21 -3.16 -12.75 4.94
C ASN A 21 -2.65 -11.79 3.87
N ALA A 22 -1.50 -11.16 4.08
CA ALA A 22 -0.85 -10.30 3.10
C ALA A 22 -0.48 -11.06 1.81
N MET A 23 -0.07 -12.33 1.93
CA MET A 23 0.21 -13.20 0.77
C MET A 23 -1.01 -13.45 -0.14
N GLN A 24 -2.22 -13.17 0.33
CA GLN A 24 -3.46 -13.33 -0.44
C GLN A 24 -3.82 -12.07 -1.26
N ILE A 25 -3.11 -10.95 -1.03
CA ILE A 25 -3.33 -9.69 -1.71
C ILE A 25 -2.53 -9.69 -3.01
N ARG A 26 -3.24 -9.78 -4.13
CA ARG A 26 -2.64 -9.99 -5.47
C ARG A 26 -1.69 -8.88 -5.91
N SER A 27 -1.88 -7.66 -5.42
CA SER A 27 -1.01 -6.53 -5.75
C SER A 27 0.32 -6.54 -4.99
N ILE A 28 0.50 -7.44 -4.01
CA ILE A 28 1.75 -7.61 -3.29
C ILE A 28 2.56 -8.72 -4.00
N PRO A 29 3.66 -8.39 -4.69
CA PRO A 29 4.49 -9.41 -5.29
C PRO A 29 5.17 -10.26 -4.21
N LEU A 30 5.02 -11.59 -4.31
CA LEU A 30 5.63 -12.53 -3.36
C LEU A 30 7.12 -12.71 -3.58
N LYS A 31 7.62 -12.40 -4.79
CA LYS A 31 9.02 -12.47 -5.17
C LYS A 31 9.37 -11.28 -6.05
N VAL A 32 10.51 -10.65 -5.77
CA VAL A 32 11.04 -9.52 -6.54
C VAL A 32 12.55 -9.63 -6.71
N ASN A 33 13.10 -9.11 -7.81
CA ASN A 33 14.55 -9.14 -8.08
C ASN A 33 15.27 -7.94 -7.42
N MET A 34 15.31 -7.90 -6.09
CA MET A 34 16.01 -6.84 -5.33
C MET A 34 17.53 -6.83 -5.54
N SER A 35 18.13 -7.97 -5.88
CA SER A 35 19.57 -8.09 -6.12
C SER A 35 20.06 -7.25 -7.29
N GLN A 36 19.20 -6.92 -8.27
CA GLN A 36 19.57 -6.01 -9.37
C GLN A 36 19.92 -4.60 -8.88
N TYR A 37 19.46 -4.23 -7.69
CA TYR A 37 19.74 -2.96 -7.02
C TYR A 37 20.77 -3.11 -5.88
N GLY A 38 21.42 -4.27 -5.77
CA GLY A 38 22.34 -4.53 -4.67
C GLY A 38 21.66 -4.68 -3.31
N ILE A 39 20.33 -4.87 -3.26
CA ILE A 39 19.56 -4.90 -2.02
C ILE A 39 19.42 -6.33 -1.49
N ARG A 40 19.79 -6.53 -0.23
CA ARG A 40 19.62 -7.79 0.51
C ARG A 40 18.25 -7.90 1.15
N GLN A 41 17.81 -6.82 1.81
CA GLN A 41 16.55 -6.76 2.55
C GLN A 41 15.94 -5.36 2.47
N MET A 42 14.62 -5.28 2.51
CA MET A 42 13.88 -4.02 2.55
C MET A 42 12.64 -4.16 3.42
N GLU A 43 12.36 -3.14 4.23
CA GLU A 43 11.05 -2.95 4.88
C GLU A 43 10.25 -1.93 4.07
N ILE A 44 9.08 -2.34 3.59
CA ILE A 44 8.19 -1.51 2.77
C ILE A 44 6.89 -1.29 3.53
N ARG A 45 6.43 -0.04 3.53
CA ARG A 45 5.17 0.39 4.12
C ARG A 45 4.19 0.83 3.04
N GLY A 46 2.93 0.55 3.30
CA GLY A 46 1.84 0.83 2.38
C GLY A 46 0.50 0.82 3.10
N GLU A 47 -0.55 1.09 2.33
CA GLU A 47 -1.93 0.99 2.79
C GLU A 47 -2.61 -0.15 2.04
N VAL A 48 -3.42 -0.93 2.77
CA VAL A 48 -4.33 -1.91 2.18
C VAL A 48 -5.71 -1.30 2.10
N VAL A 49 -6.29 -1.30 0.90
CA VAL A 49 -7.59 -0.72 0.61
C VAL A 49 -8.51 -1.76 -0.03
N ILE A 50 -9.80 -1.43 -0.07
CA ILE A 50 -10.79 -2.17 -0.85
C ILE A 50 -11.45 -1.19 -1.83
N HIS A 51 -11.62 -1.62 -3.08
CA HIS A 51 -12.28 -0.81 -4.10
C HIS A 51 -13.77 -0.65 -3.74
N LYS A 52 -14.32 0.54 -3.97
CA LYS A 52 -15.73 0.90 -3.69
C LYS A 52 -16.70 -0.12 -4.28
N GLN A 53 -16.49 -0.52 -5.53
CA GLN A 53 -17.31 -1.55 -6.19
C GLN A 53 -17.24 -2.90 -5.47
N LYS A 54 -16.03 -3.34 -5.08
CA LYS A 54 -15.83 -4.63 -4.39
C LYS A 54 -16.38 -4.63 -2.98
N PHE A 55 -16.30 -3.49 -2.30
CA PHE A 55 -16.95 -3.28 -1.02
C PHE A 55 -18.48 -3.38 -1.13
N GLN A 56 -19.08 -2.72 -2.14
CA GLN A 56 -20.52 -2.81 -2.41
C GLN A 56 -20.96 -4.24 -2.76
N GLU A 57 -20.26 -4.92 -3.67
CA GLU A 57 -20.51 -6.32 -4.02
C GLU A 57 -20.46 -7.23 -2.79
N TYR A 58 -19.52 -6.98 -1.88
CA TYR A 58 -19.38 -7.77 -0.66
C TYR A 58 -20.51 -7.52 0.33
N ASN A 59 -20.87 -6.25 0.57
CA ASN A 59 -21.99 -5.92 1.44
C ASN A 59 -23.32 -6.46 0.91
N GLN A 60 -23.54 -6.45 -0.40
CA GLN A 60 -24.74 -7.06 -0.99
C GLN A 60 -24.84 -8.54 -0.65
N LYS A 61 -23.73 -9.29 -0.75
CA LYS A 61 -23.69 -10.72 -0.38
C LYS A 61 -23.97 -10.97 1.10
N LEU A 62 -23.64 -10.03 1.99
CA LEU A 62 -23.99 -10.13 3.41
C LEU A 62 -25.49 -9.91 3.60
N ILE A 63 -26.04 -8.89 2.98
CA ILE A 63 -27.48 -8.56 3.03
C ILE A 63 -28.31 -9.73 2.50
N ASP A 64 -27.91 -10.33 1.38
CA ASP A 64 -28.60 -11.49 0.78
C ASP A 64 -28.62 -12.72 1.71
N LYS A 65 -27.67 -12.81 2.66
CA LYS A 65 -27.60 -13.86 3.69
C LYS A 65 -28.28 -13.47 5.00
N GLY A 66 -28.85 -12.27 5.10
CA GLY A 66 -29.41 -11.73 6.35
C GLY A 66 -28.35 -11.30 7.37
N GLU A 67 -27.10 -11.13 6.94
CA GLU A 67 -25.99 -10.66 7.78
C GLU A 67 -25.88 -9.12 7.76
N GLN A 68 -25.30 -8.54 8.81
CA GLN A 68 -25.12 -7.09 8.91
C GLN A 68 -24.02 -6.62 7.94
N PRO A 69 -24.26 -5.59 7.11
CA PRO A 69 -23.25 -5.04 6.22
C PRO A 69 -22.12 -4.36 6.99
N LEU A 70 -20.95 -4.26 6.37
CA LEU A 70 -19.81 -3.54 6.92
C LEU A 70 -20.02 -2.03 6.77
N ALA A 71 -19.57 -1.28 7.79
CA ALA A 71 -19.86 0.15 7.92
C ALA A 71 -19.14 1.03 6.88
N ASN A 72 -17.87 0.76 6.58
CA ASN A 72 -17.08 1.52 5.59
C ASN A 72 -15.94 0.67 5.02
N ALA A 73 -15.37 1.12 3.89
CA ALA A 73 -14.32 0.40 3.17
C ALA A 73 -13.05 0.23 4.02
N ARG A 74 -12.67 1.26 4.79
CA ARG A 74 -11.51 1.23 5.68
C ARG A 74 -11.59 0.12 6.74
N ASN A 75 -12.72 0.00 7.42
CA ASN A 75 -12.97 -1.03 8.42
C ASN A 75 -13.07 -2.42 7.78
N ALA A 76 -13.62 -2.50 6.57
CA ALA A 76 -13.64 -3.75 5.82
C ALA A 76 -12.23 -4.24 5.48
N ALA A 77 -11.34 -3.36 4.99
CA ALA A 77 -9.96 -3.72 4.68
C ALA A 77 -9.19 -4.13 5.94
N SER A 78 -9.22 -3.32 7.00
CA SER A 78 -8.49 -3.60 8.24
C SER A 78 -8.99 -4.86 8.96
N GLY A 79 -10.30 -5.07 9.02
CA GLY A 79 -10.91 -6.27 9.57
C GLY A 79 -10.55 -7.52 8.77
N SER A 80 -10.47 -7.40 7.43
CA SER A 80 -10.10 -8.51 6.56
C SER A 80 -8.68 -9.01 6.81
N LEU A 81 -7.73 -8.11 7.09
CA LEU A 81 -6.35 -8.48 7.40
C LEU A 81 -6.19 -9.28 8.70
N ARG A 82 -7.21 -9.31 9.56
CA ARG A 82 -7.21 -10.02 10.86
C ARG A 82 -8.03 -11.30 10.85
N ILE A 83 -8.56 -11.71 9.68
CA ILE A 83 -9.31 -12.95 9.55
C ILE A 83 -8.37 -14.15 9.78
N LYS A 84 -8.85 -15.16 10.52
CA LYS A 84 -8.08 -16.36 10.86
C LYS A 84 -7.77 -17.23 9.65
N ASP A 85 -8.73 -17.39 8.74
CA ASP A 85 -8.54 -18.11 7.49
C ASP A 85 -8.03 -17.16 6.40
N PRO A 86 -6.79 -17.31 5.91
CA PRO A 86 -6.25 -16.47 4.85
C PRO A 86 -7.05 -16.57 3.55
N LEU A 87 -7.67 -17.71 3.25
CA LEU A 87 -8.42 -17.87 2.00
C LEU A 87 -9.62 -16.93 1.93
N GLU A 88 -10.21 -16.59 3.07
CA GLU A 88 -11.25 -15.55 3.15
C GLU A 88 -10.72 -14.18 2.77
N VAL A 89 -9.47 -13.83 3.13
CA VAL A 89 -8.84 -12.56 2.74
C VAL A 89 -8.70 -12.48 1.22
N GLY A 90 -8.31 -13.58 0.57
CA GLY A 90 -8.24 -13.65 -0.88
C GLY A 90 -9.59 -13.40 -1.56
N ARG A 91 -10.70 -13.80 -0.93
CA ARG A 91 -12.07 -13.56 -1.44
C ARG A 91 -12.50 -12.09 -1.33
N ARG A 92 -11.86 -11.30 -0.47
CA ARG A 92 -12.15 -9.86 -0.29
C ARG A 92 -11.60 -8.99 -1.41
N ASN A 93 -10.72 -9.53 -2.26
CA ASN A 93 -10.07 -8.80 -3.35
C ASN A 93 -9.50 -7.45 -2.89
N LEU A 94 -8.76 -7.48 -1.78
CA LEU A 94 -8.03 -6.32 -1.29
C LEU A 94 -6.95 -5.90 -2.28
N ASP A 95 -6.56 -4.64 -2.18
CA ASP A 95 -5.51 -4.02 -2.96
C ASP A 95 -4.53 -3.35 -2.00
N ALA A 96 -3.26 -3.28 -2.36
CA ALA A 96 -2.21 -2.68 -1.55
C ALA A 96 -1.41 -1.68 -2.38
N PHE A 97 -1.27 -0.47 -1.85
CA PHE A 97 -0.45 0.59 -2.41
C PHE A 97 0.75 0.83 -1.50
N LEU A 98 1.95 0.53 -2.00
CA LEU A 98 3.20 0.68 -1.27
C LEU A 98 3.78 2.06 -1.55
N TYR A 99 4.08 2.83 -0.51
CA TYR A 99 4.40 4.24 -0.65
C TYR A 99 5.60 4.70 0.16
N HIS A 100 6.31 3.81 0.87
CA HIS A 100 7.47 4.19 1.66
C HIS A 100 8.37 2.99 1.94
N VAL A 101 9.69 3.22 1.89
CA VAL A 101 10.70 2.26 2.33
C VAL A 101 11.28 2.76 3.64
N SER A 102 11.11 1.99 4.71
CA SER A 102 11.54 2.38 6.07
C SER A 102 12.93 1.88 6.42
N ASP A 103 13.37 0.77 5.82
CA ASP A 103 14.70 0.22 6.03
C ASP A 103 15.21 -0.48 4.77
N ILE A 104 16.50 -0.35 4.49
CA ILE A 104 17.19 -1.00 3.38
C ILE A 104 18.50 -1.56 3.90
N VAL A 105 18.71 -2.84 3.69
CA VAL A 105 20.01 -3.46 3.91
C VAL A 105 20.61 -3.88 2.58
N MET A 106 21.78 -3.33 2.27
CA MET A 106 22.54 -3.63 1.04
C MET A 106 23.23 -4.99 1.15
N LEU A 107 23.55 -5.58 0.00
CA LEU A 107 24.50 -6.68 -0.11
C LEU A 107 25.90 -6.20 0.26
N GLU A 108 26.77 -7.14 0.65
CA GLU A 108 28.16 -6.82 0.94
C GLU A 108 28.84 -6.15 -0.26
N ASN A 109 29.65 -5.13 0.01
CA ASN A 109 30.37 -4.34 -1.00
C ASN A 109 29.45 -3.62 -2.02
N GLN A 110 28.18 -3.41 -1.70
CA GLN A 110 27.28 -2.57 -2.49
C GLN A 110 27.01 -1.26 -1.75
N GLU A 111 27.10 -0.14 -2.47
CA GLU A 111 26.75 1.18 -1.94
C GLU A 111 25.30 1.52 -2.26
N MET A 112 24.65 2.28 -1.37
CA MET A 112 23.30 2.75 -1.59
C MET A 112 23.28 3.77 -2.74
N PRO A 113 22.52 3.50 -3.83
CA PRO A 113 22.39 4.44 -4.94
C PRO A 113 21.93 5.82 -4.49
N ALA A 114 22.45 6.88 -5.13
CA ALA A 114 22.05 8.26 -4.82
C ALA A 114 20.54 8.50 -5.02
N SER A 115 19.91 7.79 -5.96
CA SER A 115 18.46 7.86 -6.19
C SER A 115 17.64 7.44 -4.97
N PHE A 116 18.16 6.53 -4.14
CA PHE A 116 17.46 6.03 -2.94
C PHE A 116 17.46 7.04 -1.79
N ARG A 117 18.21 8.14 -1.92
CA ARG A 117 18.19 9.25 -0.96
C ARG A 117 16.95 10.12 -1.08
N SER A 118 16.16 9.93 -2.14
CA SER A 118 14.93 10.70 -2.37
C SER A 118 13.69 9.83 -2.26
N HIS A 119 12.58 10.44 -1.85
CA HIS A 119 11.32 9.70 -1.76
C HIS A 119 10.86 9.19 -3.13
N ALA A 120 10.92 10.04 -4.16
CA ALA A 120 10.54 9.68 -5.52
C ALA A 120 11.42 8.56 -6.09
N GLY A 121 12.75 8.61 -5.88
CA GLY A 121 13.64 7.56 -6.39
C GLY A 121 13.39 6.20 -5.73
N LEU A 122 12.94 6.16 -4.48
CA LEU A 122 12.48 4.93 -3.83
C LEU A 122 11.15 4.42 -4.41
N LEU A 123 10.19 5.30 -4.72
CA LEU A 123 8.94 4.91 -5.40
C LEU A 123 9.23 4.33 -6.79
N ASP A 124 10.07 4.99 -7.58
CA ASP A 124 10.44 4.56 -8.93
C ASP A 124 11.13 3.18 -8.90
N MET A 125 12.02 2.97 -7.93
CA MET A 125 12.67 1.67 -7.72
C MET A 125 11.66 0.59 -7.33
N MET A 126 10.74 0.86 -6.41
CA MET A 126 9.71 -0.11 -6.02
C MET A 126 8.80 -0.48 -7.21
N ASP A 127 8.40 0.51 -8.01
CA ASP A 127 7.64 0.28 -9.25
C ASP A 127 8.38 -0.63 -10.23
N SER A 128 9.68 -0.36 -10.45
CA SER A 128 10.52 -1.18 -11.34
C SER A 128 10.67 -2.63 -10.85
N LEU A 129 10.51 -2.87 -9.54
CA LEU A 129 10.51 -4.20 -8.94
C LEU A 129 9.15 -4.91 -9.06
N GLY A 130 8.12 -4.23 -9.58
CA GLY A 130 6.77 -4.75 -9.74
C GLY A 130 5.87 -4.56 -8.52
N PHE A 131 6.27 -3.72 -7.56
CA PHE A 131 5.36 -3.31 -6.50
C PHE A 131 4.33 -2.34 -7.05
N LYS A 132 3.08 -2.46 -6.60
CA LYS A 132 2.07 -1.45 -6.86
C LYS A 132 2.30 -0.25 -5.95
N THR A 133 2.82 0.85 -6.50
CA THR A 133 3.06 2.08 -5.72
C THR A 133 2.09 3.20 -6.05
N SER A 134 2.26 4.33 -5.36
CA SER A 134 1.59 5.60 -5.64
C SER A 134 2.33 6.48 -6.66
N SER A 135 3.38 5.99 -7.34
CA SER A 135 4.17 6.75 -8.31
C SER A 135 3.32 7.47 -9.36
N ALA A 136 2.34 6.76 -9.95
CA ALA A 136 1.47 7.26 -11.02
C ALA A 136 0.65 8.48 -10.60
N SER A 137 0.26 8.54 -9.32
CA SER A 137 -0.48 9.64 -8.72
C SER A 137 0.41 10.65 -7.96
N THR A 138 1.73 10.41 -7.90
CA THR A 138 2.67 11.30 -7.24
C THR A 138 3.10 12.41 -8.20
N ARG A 139 3.25 13.63 -7.68
CA ARG A 139 3.76 14.80 -8.40
C ARG A 139 4.86 15.46 -7.58
N LYS A 140 5.86 16.01 -8.26
CA LYS A 140 6.97 16.75 -7.65
C LYS A 140 6.80 18.23 -7.92
N TYR A 141 6.99 19.04 -6.89
CA TYR A 141 6.90 20.49 -6.94
C TYR A 141 8.14 21.10 -6.31
N SER A 142 8.52 22.29 -6.75
CA SER A 142 9.66 23.02 -6.18
C SER A 142 9.21 24.17 -5.28
N GLN A 143 7.95 24.59 -5.37
CA GLN A 143 7.38 25.66 -4.56
C GLN A 143 6.12 25.18 -3.82
N ILE A 144 5.94 25.64 -2.58
CA ILE A 144 4.80 25.25 -1.74
C ILE A 144 3.46 25.72 -2.33
N GLN A 145 3.44 26.83 -3.06
CA GLN A 145 2.24 27.37 -3.69
C GLN A 145 1.69 26.41 -4.78
N GLU A 146 2.57 25.76 -5.53
CA GLU A 146 2.19 24.76 -6.54
C GLU A 146 1.56 23.51 -5.87
N VAL A 147 2.11 23.12 -4.72
CA VAL A 147 1.57 22.01 -3.91
C VAL A 147 0.15 22.34 -3.44
N ILE A 148 -0.05 23.54 -2.87
CA ILE A 148 -1.36 23.99 -2.36
C ILE A 148 -2.39 23.97 -3.50
N GLN A 149 -2.05 24.57 -4.64
CA GLN A 149 -2.93 24.60 -5.81
C GLN A 149 -3.32 23.20 -6.29
N TYR A 150 -2.37 22.26 -6.29
CA TYR A 150 -2.66 20.89 -6.69
C TYR A 150 -3.57 20.16 -5.70
N VAL A 151 -3.39 20.37 -4.39
CA VAL A 151 -4.27 19.78 -3.37
C VAL A 151 -5.71 20.27 -3.55
N GLU A 152 -5.91 21.58 -3.74
CA GLU A 152 -7.23 22.17 -3.96
C GLU A 152 -7.91 21.61 -5.23
N GLN A 153 -7.16 21.48 -6.32
CA GLN A 153 -7.66 20.88 -7.57
C GLN A 153 -8.02 19.40 -7.41
N PHE A 154 -7.20 18.66 -6.66
CA PHE A 154 -7.40 17.24 -6.46
C PHE A 154 -8.57 16.94 -5.52
N GLU A 155 -8.82 17.81 -4.53
CA GLU A 155 -9.97 17.65 -3.61
C GLU A 155 -11.29 17.53 -4.37
N ALA A 156 -11.49 18.32 -5.43
CA ALA A 156 -12.69 18.27 -6.27
C ALA A 156 -12.90 16.93 -6.99
N HIS A 157 -11.84 16.15 -7.21
CA HIS A 157 -11.85 14.88 -7.95
C HIS A 157 -11.58 13.67 -7.06
N ARG A 158 -11.45 13.86 -5.74
CA ARG A 158 -11.07 12.79 -4.80
C ARG A 158 -12.08 11.63 -4.83
N ASP A 159 -13.36 11.95 -5.01
CA ASP A 159 -14.47 11.00 -4.94
C ASP A 159 -14.61 10.17 -6.23
N ASP A 160 -13.93 10.56 -7.31
CA ASP A 160 -13.87 9.83 -8.57
C ASP A 160 -12.97 8.58 -8.50
N LEU A 161 -12.11 8.52 -7.48
CA LEU A 161 -11.23 7.36 -7.29
C LEU A 161 -12.03 6.09 -6.99
N PRO A 162 -11.57 4.92 -7.46
CA PRO A 162 -12.25 3.65 -7.23
C PRO A 162 -12.10 3.14 -5.78
N TYR A 163 -11.42 3.88 -4.91
CA TYR A 163 -11.24 3.61 -3.49
C TYR A 163 -11.42 4.90 -2.69
N GLU A 164 -11.68 4.77 -1.39
CA GLU A 164 -11.79 5.91 -0.47
C GLU A 164 -10.39 6.44 -0.11
N ILE A 165 -10.27 7.77 -0.03
CA ILE A 165 -9.07 8.45 0.48
C ILE A 165 -9.48 9.54 1.46
N ASP A 166 -8.64 9.76 2.48
CA ASP A 166 -8.88 10.79 3.50
C ASP A 166 -8.21 12.14 3.14
N GLY A 167 -7.38 12.16 2.09
CA GLY A 167 -6.64 13.35 1.66
C GLY A 167 -5.33 13.01 0.93
N MET A 168 -4.41 13.97 0.93
CA MET A 168 -3.11 13.87 0.27
C MET A 168 -1.97 13.89 1.28
N VAL A 169 -0.87 13.20 0.95
CA VAL A 169 0.36 13.21 1.77
C VAL A 169 1.43 14.01 1.05
N ILE A 170 1.89 15.08 1.67
CA ILE A 170 3.00 15.91 1.18
C ILE A 170 4.29 15.42 1.86
N LYS A 171 5.33 15.11 1.07
CA LYS A 171 6.63 14.65 1.56
C LYS A 171 7.74 15.50 0.99
N VAL A 172 8.72 15.83 1.82
CA VAL A 172 10.00 16.36 1.34
C VAL A 172 10.66 15.27 0.51
N ASN A 173 11.08 15.62 -0.71
CA ASN A 173 11.66 14.66 -1.65
C ASN A 173 13.15 14.46 -1.45
#